data_AF-A0A2Z4IP53-F1
#
_entry.id   AF-A0A2Z4IP53-F1
#
_cell.length_a   1.000
_cell.length_b   1.000
_cell.length_c   1.000
_cell.angle_alpha   90.00
_cell.angle_beta   90.00
_cell.angle_gamma   90.00
#
_symmetry.space_group_name_H-M   'P 1'
#
loop_
_entity.id
_entity.type
_entity.pdbx_description
1 polymer ?
#
loop_
_entity_poly.entity_id
_entity_poly.type
_entity_poly.pdbx_seq_one_letter_code
_entity_poly.pdbx_strand_id
1 'polypeptide(L)'
;MKSKVADTLTRFANARERAYRASGSLSMAKANAIHKVKNVAAYFSEKSETVQLKAVKQIEGELMLIIPHEQSRFKGLRENIINLIQQCHAVRNNSQSQVQAAE
;
A
#
# COMPACT_ATOMS: atom_id res chain seq x y z
N MET A 1 15.11 4.42 -11.70
CA MET A 1 14.81 4.89 -10.32
C MET A 1 13.52 4.20 -9.88
N LYS A 2 13.51 3.50 -8.73
CA LYS A 2 12.26 2.96 -8.19
C LYS A 2 11.37 4.11 -7.76
N SER A 3 10.12 4.12 -8.19
CA SER A 3 9.13 5.09 -7.73
C SER A 3 8.91 5.00 -6.22
N LYS A 4 8.60 6.15 -5.62
CA LYS A 4 8.42 6.34 -4.17
C LYS A 4 7.33 5.44 -3.59
N VAL A 5 6.28 5.15 -4.35
CA VAL A 5 5.15 4.31 -3.91
C VAL A 5 5.55 2.83 -3.80
N ALA A 6 6.07 2.24 -4.87
CA ALA A 6 6.51 0.84 -4.88
C ALA A 6 7.60 0.54 -3.83
N ASP A 7 8.55 1.45 -3.65
CA ASP A 7 9.58 1.31 -2.62
C ASP A 7 8.98 1.37 -1.21
N THR A 8 8.02 2.28 -0.97
CA THR A 8 7.31 2.40 0.31
C THR A 8 6.54 1.12 0.65
N LEU A 9 5.78 0.57 -0.32
CA LEU A 9 5.04 -0.68 -0.15
C LEU A 9 5.97 -1.87 0.15
N THR A 10 7.09 -1.95 -0.55
CA THR A 10 8.09 -3.02 -0.36
C THR A 10 8.72 -2.94 1.03
N ARG A 11 9.17 -1.75 1.45
CA ARG A 11 9.74 -1.53 2.79
C ARG A 11 8.74 -1.83 3.89
N PHE A 12 7.49 -1.40 3.70
CA PHE A 12 6.40 -1.69 4.63
C PHE A 12 6.17 -3.20 4.78
N ALA A 13 6.00 -3.93 3.67
CA ALA A 13 5.77 -5.37 3.70
C ALA A 13 6.92 -6.12 4.39
N ASN A 14 8.17 -5.74 4.11
CA ASN A 14 9.36 -6.32 4.76
C ASN A 14 9.43 -5.99 6.27
N ALA A 15 9.02 -4.78 6.68
CA ALA A 15 8.96 -4.41 8.09
C ALA A 15 7.88 -5.21 8.84
N ARG A 16 6.70 -5.39 8.24
CA ARG A 16 5.61 -6.21 8.82
C ARG A 16 5.99 -7.67 8.94
N GLU A 17 6.59 -8.23 7.90
CA GLU A 17 7.06 -9.62 7.93
C GLU A 17 8.05 -9.85 9.08
N ARG A 18 9.07 -8.98 9.21
CA ARG A 18 10.04 -9.08 10.29
C ARG A 18 9.39 -8.96 11.67
N ALA A 19 8.46 -8.01 11.84
CA ALA A 19 7.75 -7.82 13.11
C ALA A 19 6.89 -9.05 13.49
N TYR A 20 6.20 -9.65 12.52
CA TYR A 20 5.39 -10.84 12.78
C TYR A 20 6.24 -12.09 13.04
N ARG A 21 7.35 -12.26 12.30
CA ARG A 21 8.31 -13.35 12.58
C ARG A 21 8.92 -13.22 13.98
N ALA A 22 9.36 -12.03 14.36
CA ALA A 22 9.98 -11.78 15.66
C ALA A 22 9.00 -11.99 16.84
N SER A 23 7.71 -11.77 16.63
CA SER A 23 6.67 -11.95 17.66
C SER A 23 5.96 -13.31 17.60
N GLY A 24 6.33 -14.20 16.68
CA GLY A 24 5.64 -15.48 16.46
C GLY A 24 4.19 -15.34 15.97
N SER A 25 3.78 -14.16 15.50
CA SER A 25 2.38 -13.84 15.15
C SER A 25 2.08 -13.84 13.64
N LEU A 26 2.98 -14.44 12.85
CA LEU A 26 2.84 -14.58 11.40
C LEU A 26 1.88 -15.72 11.06
N SER A 27 0.60 -15.39 10.90
CA SER A 27 -0.39 -16.34 10.36
C SER A 27 -0.28 -16.44 8.84
N MET A 28 -0.82 -17.52 8.26
CA MET A 28 -0.88 -17.72 6.81
C MET A 28 -1.58 -16.57 6.09
N ALA A 29 -2.69 -16.06 6.64
CA ALA A 29 -3.40 -14.90 6.09
C ALA A 29 -2.51 -13.66 6.01
N LYS A 30 -1.75 -13.35 7.07
CA LYS A 30 -0.80 -12.23 7.08
C LYS A 30 0.36 -12.45 6.11
N ALA A 31 0.89 -13.68 6.03
CA ALA A 31 1.94 -14.03 5.10
C ALA A 31 1.50 -13.84 3.63
N ASN A 32 0.28 -14.28 3.30
CA ASN A 32 -0.31 -14.10 1.97
C ASN A 32 -0.51 -12.62 1.63
N ALA A 33 -1.01 -11.83 2.58
CA ALA A 33 -1.14 -10.39 2.40
C ALA A 33 0.21 -9.71 2.14
N ILE A 34 1.24 -10.05 2.93
CA ILE A 34 2.61 -9.55 2.70
C ILE A 34 3.12 -9.93 1.31
N HIS A 35 2.94 -11.19 0.91
CA HIS A 35 3.39 -11.68 -0.39
C HIS A 35 2.70 -10.92 -1.54
N LYS A 36 1.38 -10.75 -1.45
CA LYS A 36 0.60 -10.02 -2.46
C LYS A 36 1.02 -8.55 -2.57
N VAL A 37 1.24 -7.86 -1.43
CA VAL A 37 1.75 -6.48 -1.42
C VAL A 37 3.11 -6.39 -2.11
N LYS A 38 4.03 -7.31 -1.84
CA LYS A 38 5.35 -7.35 -2.50
C LYS A 38 5.25 -7.57 -4.01
N ASN A 39 4.42 -8.52 -4.44
CA ASN A 39 4.25 -8.82 -5.86
C ASN A 39 3.68 -7.64 -6.63
N VAL A 40 2.65 -6.99 -6.08
CA VAL A 40 2.07 -5.78 -6.68
C VAL A 40 3.09 -4.64 -6.70
N ALA A 41 3.79 -4.39 -5.60
CA ALA A 41 4.84 -3.36 -5.57
C ALA A 41 5.94 -3.62 -6.62
N ALA A 42 6.36 -4.87 -6.79
CA ALA A 42 7.36 -5.25 -7.79
C ALA A 42 6.84 -5.05 -9.22
N TYR A 43 5.65 -5.56 -9.53
CA TYR A 43 5.03 -5.46 -10.86
C TYR A 43 4.85 -4.00 -11.32
N PHE A 44 4.46 -3.12 -10.40
CA PHE A 44 4.21 -1.71 -10.72
C PHE A 44 5.43 -0.81 -10.53
N SER A 45 6.59 -1.33 -10.10
CA SER A 45 7.76 -0.52 -9.72
C SER A 45 8.32 0.38 -10.83
N GLU A 46 8.16 -0.03 -12.09
CA GLU A 46 8.60 0.68 -13.29
C GLU A 46 7.48 1.48 -13.98
N LYS A 47 6.26 1.45 -13.43
CA LYS A 47 5.12 2.19 -13.97
C LYS A 47 5.08 3.62 -13.46
N SER A 48 4.28 4.49 -14.10
CA SER A 48 4.08 5.86 -13.62
C SER A 48 3.42 5.90 -12.23
N GLU A 49 3.67 6.97 -11.48
CA GLU A 49 3.14 7.13 -10.12
C GLU A 49 1.61 7.00 -10.06
N THR A 50 0.89 7.56 -11.04
CA THR A 50 -0.58 7.42 -11.15
C THR A 50 -1.02 5.96 -11.27
N VAL A 51 -0.29 5.14 -12.04
CA VAL A 51 -0.58 3.71 -12.19
C VAL A 51 -0.25 2.95 -10.90
N GLN A 52 0.83 3.35 -10.21
CA GLN A 52 1.20 2.77 -8.92
C GLN A 52 0.16 3.08 -7.84
N LEU A 53 -0.38 4.30 -7.81
CA LEU A 53 -1.48 4.66 -6.89
C LEU A 53 -2.72 3.81 -7.16
N LYS A 54 -3.10 3.59 -8.43
CA LYS A 54 -4.20 2.68 -8.78
C LYS A 54 -3.95 1.24 -8.31
N ALA A 55 -2.69 0.79 -8.30
CA ALA A 55 -2.32 -0.52 -7.78
C ALA A 55 -2.50 -0.65 -6.27
N VAL A 56 -2.34 0.44 -5.50
CA VAL A 56 -2.61 0.46 -4.05
C VAL A 56 -4.04 0.00 -3.74
N LYS A 57 -5.02 0.40 -4.57
CA LYS A 57 -6.42 -0.05 -4.44
C LYS A 57 -6.57 -1.57 -4.53
N GLN A 58 -5.78 -2.24 -5.37
CA GLN A 58 -5.88 -3.70 -5.56
C GLN A 58 -5.42 -4.49 -4.33
N ILE A 59 -4.64 -3.83 -3.45
CA ILE A 59 -4.07 -4.40 -2.24
C ILE A 59 -4.56 -3.71 -0.96
N GLU A 60 -5.61 -2.89 -1.04
CA GLU A 60 -6.09 -2.10 0.10
C GLU A 60 -6.53 -3.02 1.25
N GLY A 61 -7.22 -4.12 0.96
CA GLY A 61 -7.63 -5.11 1.95
C GLY A 61 -6.43 -5.78 2.64
N GLU A 62 -5.41 -6.14 1.87
CA GLU A 62 -4.17 -6.72 2.39
C GLU A 62 -3.38 -5.73 3.25
N LEU A 63 -3.31 -4.47 2.82
CA LEU A 63 -2.69 -3.38 3.57
C LEU A 63 -3.39 -3.18 4.90
N MET A 64 -4.74 -3.13 4.91
CA MET A 64 -5.53 -2.99 6.13
C MET A 64 -5.40 -4.20 7.06
N LEU A 65 -5.25 -5.41 6.52
CA LEU A 65 -5.03 -6.62 7.32
C LEU A 65 -3.68 -6.61 8.06
N ILE A 66 -2.64 -6.05 7.44
CA ILE A 66 -1.28 -6.05 8.01
C ILE A 66 -0.87 -4.71 8.60
N ILE A 67 -1.74 -3.70 8.58
CA ILE A 67 -1.44 -2.38 9.11
C ILE A 67 -1.15 -2.45 10.61
N PRO A 68 -0.11 -1.76 11.11
CA PRO A 68 0.12 -1.70 12.54
C PRO A 68 -1.05 -1.03 13.28
N HIS A 69 -1.28 -1.45 14.52
CA HIS A 69 -2.20 -0.77 15.41
C HIS A 69 -1.77 0.69 15.62
N GLU A 70 -2.72 1.59 15.84
CA GLU A 70 -2.46 3.03 16.00
C GLU A 70 -1.54 3.35 17.19
N GLN A 71 -1.65 2.55 18.26
CA GLN A 71 -0.85 2.66 19.48
C GLN A 71 0.50 1.94 19.38
N SER A 72 0.81 1.31 18.24
CA SER A 72 2.09 0.62 18.09
C SER A 72 3.24 1.62 17.89
N ARG A 73 4.46 1.21 18.24
CA ARG A 73 5.70 1.93 17.90
C ARG A 73 5.90 2.18 16.40
N PHE A 74 5.07 1.58 15.54
CA PHE A 74 5.09 1.72 14.09
C PHE A 74 4.04 2.71 13.57
N LYS A 75 3.52 3.62 14.42
CA LYS A 75 2.52 4.64 14.06
C LYS A 75 2.88 5.43 12.79
N GLY A 76 4.13 5.88 12.63
CA GLY A 76 4.54 6.61 11.42
C GLY A 76 4.47 5.77 10.14
N LEU A 77 4.71 4.44 10.22
CA LEU A 77 4.51 3.54 9.09
C LEU A 77 3.02 3.37 8.74
N ARG A 78 2.15 3.33 9.76
CA ARG A 78 0.70 3.31 9.55
C ARG A 78 0.24 4.58 8.83
N GLU A 79 0.65 5.76 9.31
CA GLU A 79 0.30 7.05 8.70
C GLU A 79 0.70 7.12 7.23
N ASN A 80 1.93 6.67 6.89
CA ASN A 80 2.38 6.64 5.50
C ASN A 80 1.50 5.75 4.60
N ILE A 81 1.07 4.58 5.08
CA ILE A 81 0.19 3.69 4.30
C ILE A 81 -1.23 4.27 4.19
N ILE A 82 -1.77 4.84 5.26
CA ILE A 82 -3.08 5.51 5.23
C ILE A 82 -3.05 6.68 4.24
N ASN A 83 -2.00 7.49 4.26
CA ASN A 83 -1.84 8.61 3.32
C ASN A 83 -1.77 8.11 1.86
N LEU A 84 -1.12 6.98 1.59
CA LEU A 84 -1.10 6.38 0.25
C LEU A 84 -2.49 5.90 -0.20
N ILE A 85 -3.27 5.30 0.70
CA ILE A 85 -4.65 4.90 0.42
C ILE A 85 -5.52 6.14 0.13
N GLN A 86 -5.39 7.19 0.94
CA GLN A 86 -6.09 8.46 0.73
C GLN A 86 -5.71 9.12 -0.60
N GLN A 87 -4.43 9.15 -0.96
CA GLN A 87 -3.98 9.66 -2.26
C GLN A 87 -4.56 8.85 -3.43
N CYS A 88 -4.62 7.52 -3.30
CA CYS A 88 -5.30 6.67 -4.29
C CYS A 88 -6.78 7.05 -4.45
N HIS A 89 -7.48 7.32 -3.34
CA HIS A 89 -8.88 7.72 -3.38
C HIS A 89 -9.05 9.15 -3.93
N ALA A 90 -8.11 10.06 -3.70
CA ALA A 90 -8.13 11.42 -4.24
C ALA A 90 -7.90 11.47 -5.76
N VAL A 91 -7.01 10.63 -6.31
CA VAL A 91 -6.79 10.53 -7.77
C VAL A 91 -8.08 10.10 -8.51
N ARG A 92 -8.97 9.34 -7.85
CA ARG A 92 -10.28 8.99 -8.39
C ARG A 92 -11.16 10.21 -8.63
N ASN A 93 -11.19 11.15 -7.68
CA ASN A 93 -12.05 12.33 -7.78
C ASN A 93 -11.62 13.27 -8.91
N ASN A 94 -10.30 13.45 -9.12
CA ASN A 94 -9.81 14.27 -10.23
C ASN A 94 -10.00 13.62 -11.62
N SER A 95 -10.15 12.30 -11.69
CA SER A 95 -10.43 11.60 -12.96
C SER A 95 -11.92 11.66 -13.36
N GLN A 96 -12.82 12.02 -12.43
CA GLN A 96 -14.25 12.19 -12.73
C GLN A 96 -14.60 13.62 -13.14
N SER A 97 -13.83 14.63 -12.72
CA SER A 97 -14.11 16.04 -13.04
C SER A 97 -13.74 16.49 -14.46
N GLN A 98 -13.10 15.64 -15.28
CA GLN A 98 -12.80 15.98 -16.69
C GLN A 98 -13.81 15.42 -17.69
N VAL A 99 -14.83 14.66 -17.26
CA VAL A 99 -15.81 14.04 -18.17
C VAL A 99 -17.17 14.75 -18.18
N GLN A 100 -17.35 15.82 -17.39
CA GLN A 100 -18.62 16.56 -17.27
C GLN A 100 -18.56 18.01 -17.78
N ALA A 101 -17.49 18.42 -18.46
CA ALA A 101 -17.34 19.77 -19.04
C ALA A 101 -17.39 19.78 -20.58
N ALA A 102 -17.91 18.71 -21.19
CA ALA A 102 -18.03 18.56 -22.64
C ALA A 102 -19.40 17.96 -22.99
N GLU A 103 -20.47 18.62 -22.57
CA GLU A 103 -21.83 18.47 -23.14
C GLU A 103 -22.45 19.85 -23.35
#